data_AF-A0A5C5TPF2-F1
#
_entry.id   AF-A0A5C5TPF2-F1
#
_cell.length_a   1.000
_cell.length_b   1.000
_cell.length_c   1.000
_cell.angle_alpha   90.00
_cell.angle_beta   90.00
_cell.angle_gamma   90.00
#
_symmetry.space_group_name_H-M   'P 1'
#
loop_
_entity.id
_entity.type
_entity.pdbx_description
1 polymer ?
#
loop_
_entity_poly.entity_id
_entity_poly.type
_entity_poly.pdbx_seq_one_letter_code
_entity_poly.pdbx_strand_id
1 'polypeptide(L)'
;MIRVTIAVIGVAAAIALLYGLQKTQPGYADITRPIAVHGALGERLTARAFELTATKITLAERIALRSGTREQTFDTSGVWAVVEAQIAARHESINVSSASWMGASGVRYTMSQRAATAPGLLPAERLEPGLPRKVLMLFELPPEQVKDATILVSRTPFSPIDSELHIKANVPTPLFVRNIVRIVRGTNAGEWQLEVR
;
A
#
# COMPACT_ATOMS: atom_id res chain seq x y z
N MET A 1 -57.53 -21.32 -11.61
CA MET A 1 -56.98 -20.02 -11.19
C MET A 1 -56.17 -20.11 -9.90
N ILE A 2 -56.70 -20.67 -8.80
CA ILE A 2 -56.01 -20.82 -7.48
C ILE A 2 -54.61 -21.48 -7.56
N ARG A 3 -54.44 -22.53 -8.38
CA ARG A 3 -53.14 -23.21 -8.54
C ARG A 3 -52.03 -22.32 -9.11
N VAL A 4 -52.37 -21.40 -10.02
CA VAL A 4 -51.40 -20.49 -10.64
C VAL A 4 -50.98 -19.42 -9.64
N THR A 5 -51.92 -18.90 -8.84
CA THR A 5 -51.63 -17.92 -7.80
C THR A 5 -50.67 -18.47 -6.73
N ILE A 6 -50.87 -19.72 -6.29
CA ILE A 6 -49.99 -20.39 -5.32
C ILE A 6 -48.58 -20.57 -5.91
N ALA A 7 -48.48 -20.98 -7.18
CA ALA A 7 -47.18 -21.14 -7.84
C ALA A 7 -46.43 -19.81 -7.97
N VAL A 8 -47.11 -18.72 -8.34
CA VAL A 8 -46.49 -17.38 -8.45
C VAL A 8 -46.00 -16.88 -7.10
N ILE A 9 -46.79 -17.05 -6.03
CA ILE A 9 -46.37 -16.67 -4.66
C ILE A 9 -45.16 -17.51 -4.23
N GLY A 10 -45.15 -18.81 -4.50
CA GLY A 10 -44.03 -19.68 -4.18
C GLY A 10 -42.74 -19.26 -4.89
N VAL A 11 -42.82 -18.92 -6.17
CA VAL A 11 -41.67 -18.43 -6.94
C VAL A 11 -41.18 -17.07 -6.41
N ALA A 12 -42.09 -16.14 -6.11
CA ALA A 12 -41.72 -14.84 -5.55
C ALA A 12 -41.03 -14.97 -4.18
N ALA A 13 -41.53 -15.86 -3.32
CA ALA A 13 -40.92 -16.16 -2.02
C ALA A 13 -39.52 -16.78 -2.19
N ALA A 14 -39.34 -17.70 -3.13
CA ALA A 14 -38.04 -18.30 -3.43
C ALA A 14 -37.04 -17.25 -3.96
N ILE A 15 -37.47 -16.36 -4.85
CA ILE A 15 -36.62 -15.26 -5.36
C ILE A 15 -36.21 -14.32 -4.22
N ALA A 16 -37.15 -13.92 -3.36
CA ALA A 16 -36.85 -13.05 -2.22
C ALA A 16 -35.86 -13.70 -1.24
N LEU A 17 -36.02 -15.00 -0.98
CA LEU A 17 -35.11 -15.77 -0.14
C LEU A 17 -33.71 -15.87 -0.75
N LEU A 18 -33.61 -16.20 -2.05
CA LEU A 18 -32.33 -16.27 -2.77
C LEU A 18 -31.64 -14.91 -2.83
N TYR A 19 -32.39 -13.82 -3.04
CA TYR A 19 -31.86 -12.47 -3.02
C TYR A 19 -31.35 -12.07 -1.64
N GLY A 20 -32.09 -12.41 -0.57
CA GLY A 20 -31.63 -12.21 0.81
C GLY A 20 -30.34 -12.97 1.10
N LEU A 21 -30.27 -14.25 0.70
CA LEU A 21 -29.06 -15.06 0.84
C LEU A 21 -27.88 -14.47 0.03
N GLN A 22 -28.11 -14.08 -1.23
CA GLN A 22 -27.06 -13.48 -2.06
C GLN A 22 -26.52 -12.18 -1.48
N LYS A 23 -27.38 -11.33 -0.89
CA LYS A 23 -26.96 -10.05 -0.31
C LYS A 23 -26.28 -10.21 1.05
N THR A 24 -26.61 -11.28 1.79
CA THR A 24 -26.07 -11.53 3.14
C THR A 24 -24.86 -12.45 3.13
N GLN A 25 -24.60 -13.19 2.04
CA GLN A 25 -23.44 -14.04 1.92
C GLN A 25 -22.18 -13.17 1.78
N PRO A 26 -21.31 -13.10 2.80
CA PRO A 26 -20.04 -12.41 2.67
C PRO A 26 -19.26 -13.10 1.54
N GLY A 27 -18.65 -12.30 0.66
CA GLY A 27 -17.89 -12.84 -0.45
C GLY A 27 -16.73 -13.69 0.08
N TYR A 28 -16.22 -14.61 -0.74
CA TYR A 28 -15.05 -15.40 -0.35
C TYR A 28 -13.83 -14.51 0.00
N ALA A 29 -13.75 -13.36 -0.66
CA ALA A 29 -12.77 -12.31 -0.36
C ALA A 29 -12.96 -11.67 1.02
N ASP A 30 -14.16 -11.69 1.61
CA ASP A 30 -14.45 -11.11 2.92
C ASP A 30 -14.06 -12.03 4.08
N ILE A 31 -14.21 -13.33 3.90
CA ILE A 31 -13.86 -14.35 4.90
C ILE A 31 -12.35 -14.55 4.96
N THR A 32 -11.66 -14.33 3.85
CA THR A 32 -10.21 -14.56 3.71
C THR A 32 -9.38 -13.28 3.75
N ARG A 33 -9.99 -12.15 4.15
CA ARG A 33 -9.30 -10.84 4.22
C ARG A 33 -8.03 -10.94 5.06
N PRO A 34 -6.97 -10.21 4.68
CA PRO A 34 -5.80 -10.03 5.53
C PRO A 34 -6.20 -9.48 6.91
N ILE A 35 -5.45 -9.87 7.93
CA ILE A 35 -5.63 -9.39 9.31
C ILE A 35 -5.07 -7.97 9.38
N ALA A 36 -5.95 -6.98 9.47
CA ALA A 36 -5.58 -5.57 9.47
C ALA A 36 -4.98 -5.14 10.83
N VAL A 37 -3.73 -4.69 10.81
CA VAL A 37 -3.04 -4.08 11.96
C VAL A 37 -2.95 -2.58 11.73
N HIS A 38 -3.66 -1.80 12.53
CA HIS A 38 -3.78 -0.36 12.33
C HIS A 38 -2.73 0.40 13.13
N GLY A 39 -2.27 1.53 12.58
CA GLY A 39 -1.46 2.49 13.31
C GLY A 39 -1.20 3.78 12.54
N ALA A 40 -0.30 4.60 13.05
CA ALA A 40 0.01 5.91 12.50
C ALA A 40 1.44 6.02 11.95
N LEU A 41 1.70 7.05 11.14
CA LEU A 41 3.05 7.43 10.74
C LEU A 41 3.93 7.67 11.98
N GLY A 42 5.13 7.12 11.98
CA GLY A 42 6.10 7.15 13.09
C GLY A 42 5.94 6.01 14.10
N GLU A 43 4.85 5.27 14.05
CA GLU A 43 4.60 4.14 14.95
C GLU A 43 5.22 2.84 14.40
N ARG A 44 5.79 2.04 15.31
CA ARG A 44 6.28 0.71 14.97
C ARG A 44 5.13 -0.28 14.97
N LEU A 45 4.70 -0.72 13.79
CA LEU A 45 3.65 -1.71 13.65
C LEU A 45 4.21 -3.11 13.50
N THR A 46 3.63 -4.04 14.25
CA THR A 46 4.05 -5.43 14.29
C THR A 46 3.02 -6.30 13.59
N ALA A 47 3.37 -6.78 12.39
CA ALA A 47 2.65 -7.85 11.72
C ALA A 47 3.13 -9.22 12.24
N ARG A 48 2.48 -10.29 11.80
CA ARG A 48 2.88 -11.66 12.16
C ARG A 48 4.33 -11.96 11.78
N ALA A 49 4.72 -11.72 10.53
CA ALA A 49 6.03 -12.11 9.99
C ALA A 49 7.07 -10.97 9.97
N PHE A 50 6.62 -9.72 9.99
CA PHE A 50 7.48 -8.55 9.87
C PHE A 50 7.00 -7.42 10.77
N GLU A 51 7.83 -6.40 10.88
CA GLU A 51 7.50 -5.14 11.52
C GLU A 51 7.92 -4.00 10.60
N LEU A 52 7.13 -2.93 10.60
CA LEU A 52 7.38 -1.76 9.79
C LEU A 52 7.10 -0.49 10.58
N THR A 53 7.98 0.49 10.42
CA THR A 53 7.81 1.85 10.91
C THR A 53 7.89 2.78 9.71
N ALA A 54 6.76 3.35 9.28
CA ALA A 54 6.78 4.39 8.26
C ALA A 54 7.21 5.69 8.91
N THR A 55 8.36 6.24 8.51
CA THR A 55 8.99 7.36 9.21
C THR A 55 8.56 8.70 8.65
N LYS A 56 8.44 8.80 7.32
CA LYS A 56 8.19 10.07 6.65
C LYS A 56 7.53 9.88 5.29
N ILE A 57 6.73 10.87 4.91
CA ILE A 57 6.12 10.98 3.58
C ILE A 57 6.56 12.31 2.97
N THR A 58 7.12 12.25 1.77
CA THR A 58 7.49 13.43 0.98
C THR A 58 6.69 13.42 -0.31
N LEU A 59 5.99 14.52 -0.59
CA LEU A 59 5.26 14.68 -1.85
C LEU A 59 6.11 15.45 -2.86
N ALA A 60 6.04 15.07 -4.13
CA ALA A 60 6.77 15.74 -5.20
C ALA A 60 5.99 15.75 -6.53
N GLU A 61 6.22 16.76 -7.37
CA GLU A 61 5.74 16.76 -8.75
C GLU A 61 6.58 15.84 -9.63
N ARG A 62 7.88 15.77 -9.35
CA ARG A 62 8.84 14.96 -10.09
C ARG A 62 9.77 14.23 -9.15
N ILE A 63 10.19 13.04 -9.56
CA ILE A 63 11.28 12.32 -8.91
C ILE A 63 12.44 12.15 -9.88
N ALA A 64 13.67 12.18 -9.37
CA ALA A 64 14.84 11.87 -10.17
C ALA A 64 15.64 10.75 -9.50
N LEU A 65 15.92 9.70 -10.27
CA LEU A 65 16.69 8.55 -9.83
C LEU A 65 18.12 8.71 -10.32
N ARG A 66 19.07 8.80 -9.39
CA ARG A 66 20.49 8.84 -9.73
C ARG A 66 21.14 7.49 -9.49
N SER A 67 21.59 6.87 -10.57
CA SER A 67 22.35 5.61 -10.54
C SER A 67 23.70 5.84 -11.20
N GLY A 68 24.73 6.03 -10.39
CA GLY A 68 26.07 6.41 -10.86
C GLY A 68 26.04 7.76 -11.58
N THR A 69 26.45 7.76 -12.86
CA THR A 69 26.52 8.97 -13.70
C THR A 69 25.22 9.29 -14.45
N ARG A 70 24.24 8.39 -14.46
CA ARG A 70 22.95 8.60 -15.13
C ARG A 70 21.90 9.08 -14.14
N GLU A 71 21.19 10.14 -14.50
CA GLU A 71 20.02 10.66 -13.80
C GLU A 71 18.80 10.47 -14.70
N GLN A 72 17.76 9.79 -14.20
CA GLN A 72 16.49 9.61 -14.88
C GLN A 72 15.41 10.35 -14.11
N THR A 73 14.75 11.31 -14.75
CA THR A 73 13.65 12.07 -14.14
C THR A 73 12.32 11.51 -14.59
N PHE A 74 11.39 11.36 -13.65
CA PHE A 74 10.03 10.91 -13.89
C PHE A 74 9.07 12.01 -13.47
N ASP A 75 8.24 12.44 -14.43
CA ASP A 75 7.07 13.28 -14.22
C ASP A 75 5.81 12.43 -14.04
N THR A 76 4.76 13.05 -13.52
CA THR A 76 3.44 12.44 -13.41
C THR A 76 2.37 13.53 -13.54
N SER A 77 1.16 13.16 -13.98
CA SER A 77 0.02 14.09 -14.04
C SER A 77 -0.59 14.38 -12.67
N GLY A 78 -0.26 13.56 -11.66
CA GLY A 78 -0.66 13.74 -10.27
C GLY A 78 0.50 14.22 -9.40
N VAL A 79 0.71 13.54 -8.28
CA VAL A 79 1.85 13.73 -7.40
C VAL A 79 2.53 12.41 -7.09
N TRP A 80 3.84 12.47 -6.93
CA TRP A 80 4.62 11.40 -6.35
C TRP A 80 4.51 11.45 -4.83
N ALA A 81 4.12 10.34 -4.20
CA ALA A 81 4.29 10.13 -2.78
C ALA A 81 5.48 9.20 -2.55
N VAL A 82 6.53 9.76 -1.93
CA VAL A 82 7.74 9.06 -1.51
C VAL A 82 7.62 8.76 -0.03
N VAL A 83 7.39 7.48 0.31
CA VAL A 83 7.28 7.04 1.70
C VAL A 83 8.59 6.39 2.12
N GLU A 84 9.18 6.95 3.17
CA GLU A 84 10.34 6.41 3.87
C GLU A 84 9.85 5.49 4.99
N ALA A 85 10.40 4.28 5.06
CA ALA A 85 10.08 3.35 6.13
C ALA A 85 11.31 2.53 6.56
N GLN A 86 11.21 1.94 7.74
CA GLN A 86 12.13 0.93 8.23
C GLN A 86 11.35 -0.37 8.42
N ILE A 87 11.88 -1.47 7.86
CA ILE A 87 11.24 -2.78 7.88
C ILE A 87 12.21 -3.84 8.40
N ALA A 88 11.71 -4.81 9.16
CA ALA A 88 12.50 -5.96 9.59
C ALA A 88 11.65 -7.24 9.57
N ALA A 89 12.29 -8.37 9.27
CA ALA A 89 11.67 -9.67 9.50
C ALA A 89 11.74 -10.01 11.00
N ARG A 90 10.77 -10.79 11.49
CA ARG A 90 10.68 -11.11 12.92
C ARG A 90 11.27 -12.47 13.29
N HIS A 91 10.79 -13.52 12.64
CA HIS A 91 11.06 -14.91 13.07
C HIS A 91 11.82 -15.72 12.02
N GLU A 92 11.53 -15.47 10.75
CA GLU A 92 12.13 -16.16 9.61
C GLU A 92 12.46 -15.13 8.53
N SER A 93 13.38 -15.45 7.64
CA SER A 93 13.63 -14.57 6.53
C SER A 93 12.45 -14.58 5.56
N ILE A 94 11.98 -13.39 5.17
CA ILE A 94 10.82 -13.23 4.29
C ILE A 94 11.08 -12.19 3.22
N ASN A 95 10.25 -12.19 2.19
CA ASN A 95 10.15 -11.08 1.24
C ASN A 95 8.83 -10.35 1.48
N VAL A 96 8.86 -9.02 1.48
CA VAL A 96 7.66 -8.18 1.59
C VAL A 96 7.56 -7.40 0.30
N SER A 97 6.64 -7.80 -0.58
CA SER A 97 6.57 -7.30 -1.95
C SER A 97 5.32 -6.48 -2.26
N SER A 98 4.44 -6.27 -1.29
CA SER A 98 3.21 -5.52 -1.50
C SER A 98 3.15 -4.28 -0.63
N ALA A 99 3.11 -3.14 -1.30
CA ALA A 99 2.64 -1.90 -0.71
C ALA A 99 1.65 -1.22 -1.65
N SER A 100 0.60 -0.67 -1.05
CA SER A 100 -0.45 0.07 -1.75
C SER A 100 -0.84 1.30 -0.96
N TRP A 101 -1.24 2.35 -1.65
CA TRP A 101 -1.81 3.54 -1.07
C TRP A 101 -3.33 3.51 -1.24
N MET A 102 -4.07 3.50 -0.14
CA MET A 102 -5.52 3.60 -0.15
C MET A 102 -5.92 5.06 0.04
N GLY A 103 -6.46 5.68 -1.01
CA GLY A 103 -6.97 7.05 -0.94
C GLY A 103 -8.30 7.14 -0.19
N ALA A 104 -8.77 8.36 0.09
CA ALA A 104 -10.03 8.60 0.79
C ALA A 104 -11.27 7.98 0.10
N SER A 105 -11.21 7.79 -1.22
CA SER A 105 -12.26 7.12 -2.00
C SER A 105 -12.30 5.59 -1.81
N GLY A 106 -11.32 5.00 -1.11
CA GLY A 106 -11.14 3.55 -0.99
C GLY A 106 -10.40 2.91 -2.17
N VAL A 107 -10.02 3.69 -3.19
CA VAL A 107 -9.21 3.20 -4.32
C VAL A 107 -7.79 2.90 -3.84
N ARG A 108 -7.27 1.73 -4.25
CA ARG A 108 -5.90 1.29 -3.97
C ARG A 108 -4.98 1.59 -5.16
N TYR A 109 -3.90 2.31 -4.90
CA TYR A 109 -2.83 2.61 -5.83
C TYR A 109 -1.60 1.79 -5.47
N THR A 110 -1.15 0.91 -6.35
CA THR A 110 0.07 0.12 -6.13
C THR A 110 1.33 0.97 -6.32
N MET A 111 2.46 0.48 -5.84
CA MET A 111 3.76 1.10 -6.14
C MET A 111 3.97 1.28 -7.65
N SER A 112 4.57 2.41 -8.03
CA SER A 112 4.84 2.71 -9.44
C SER A 112 5.90 1.78 -10.01
N GLN A 113 5.57 1.14 -11.12
CA GLN A 113 6.52 0.32 -11.89
C GLN A 113 7.50 1.17 -12.70
N ARG A 114 7.16 2.43 -12.99
CA ARG A 114 8.02 3.35 -13.76
C ARG A 114 9.32 3.65 -13.02
N ALA A 115 9.24 3.73 -11.69
CA ALA A 115 10.37 3.97 -10.82
C ALA A 115 10.98 2.70 -10.21
N ALA A 116 10.69 1.50 -10.75
CA ALA A 116 11.10 0.21 -10.18
C ALA A 116 12.63 0.00 -10.04
N THR A 117 13.43 0.85 -10.69
CA THR A 117 14.90 0.85 -10.58
C THR A 117 15.43 1.76 -9.48
N ALA A 118 14.55 2.43 -8.73
CA ALA A 118 14.94 3.31 -7.64
C ALA A 118 15.69 2.53 -6.54
N PRO A 119 16.80 3.07 -6.03
CA PRO A 119 17.55 2.41 -4.97
C PRO A 119 16.73 2.36 -3.69
N GLY A 120 16.81 1.24 -2.97
CA GLY A 120 16.16 1.10 -1.67
C GLY A 120 14.65 0.97 -1.71
N LEU A 121 14.05 0.67 -2.86
CA LEU A 121 12.63 0.31 -2.92
C LEU A 121 12.32 -0.86 -1.98
N LEU A 122 11.08 -0.88 -1.46
CA LEU A 122 10.56 -1.99 -0.69
C LEU A 122 10.86 -3.30 -1.46
N PRO A 123 11.67 -4.20 -0.89
CA PRO A 123 12.45 -5.08 -1.73
C PRO A 123 11.61 -6.28 -2.18
N ALA A 124 11.82 -6.70 -3.43
CA ALA A 124 11.70 -8.10 -3.77
C ALA A 124 12.83 -8.96 -3.13
N GLU A 125 13.76 -8.33 -2.41
CA GLU A 125 14.88 -8.95 -1.69
C GLU A 125 14.51 -9.43 -0.28
N ARG A 126 15.30 -10.37 0.22
CA ARG A 126 15.09 -11.08 1.48
C ARG A 126 15.42 -10.24 2.70
N LEU A 127 14.42 -10.05 3.56
CA LEU A 127 14.56 -9.47 4.89
C LEU A 127 15.01 -10.55 5.86
N GLU A 128 16.04 -10.25 6.65
CA GLU A 128 16.59 -11.17 7.64
C GLU A 128 16.11 -10.79 9.05
N PRO A 129 15.79 -11.77 9.91
CA PRO A 129 15.41 -11.51 11.29
C PRO A 129 16.47 -10.71 12.04
N GLY A 130 16.04 -9.69 12.79
CA GLY A 130 16.93 -8.86 13.60
C GLY A 130 17.78 -7.84 12.82
N LEU A 131 17.65 -7.76 11.50
CA LEU A 131 18.37 -6.80 10.67
C LEU A 131 17.40 -5.81 10.00
N PRO A 132 17.03 -4.71 10.68
CA PRO A 132 16.16 -3.71 10.10
C PRO A 132 16.81 -3.02 8.91
N ARG A 133 16.03 -2.79 7.84
CA ARG A 133 16.47 -2.09 6.64
C ARG A 133 15.59 -0.86 6.37
N LYS A 134 16.20 0.19 5.82
CA LYS A 134 15.47 1.37 5.31
C LYS A 134 14.97 1.09 3.90
N VAL A 135 13.70 1.39 3.66
CA VAL A 135 13.01 1.12 2.40
C VAL A 135 12.20 2.33 1.94
N LEU A 136 12.01 2.42 0.63
CA LEU A 136 11.21 3.42 -0.05
C LEU A 136 9.99 2.76 -0.69
N MET A 137 8.85 3.43 -0.59
CA MET A 137 7.66 3.10 -1.37
C MET A 137 7.29 4.33 -2.21
N LEU A 138 7.22 4.16 -3.52
CA LEU A 138 6.95 5.23 -4.48
C LEU A 138 5.58 5.02 -5.09
N PHE A 139 4.69 5.99 -4.93
CA PHE A 139 3.33 5.95 -5.48
C PHE A 139 3.07 7.15 -6.39
N GLU A 140 2.32 6.93 -7.46
CA GLU A 140 1.77 7.99 -8.32
C GLU A 140 0.29 8.14 -7.98
N LEU A 141 -0.09 9.31 -7.49
CA LEU A 141 -1.41 9.54 -6.92
C LEU A 141 -2.04 10.78 -7.52
N PRO A 142 -3.35 10.77 -7.80
CA PRO A 142 -4.10 12.00 -8.00
C PRO A 142 -4.03 12.87 -6.72
N PRO A 143 -3.88 14.20 -6.80
CA PRO A 143 -3.72 15.08 -5.63
C PRO A 143 -4.85 14.95 -4.59
N GLU A 144 -6.06 14.64 -5.04
CA GLU A 144 -7.24 14.44 -4.21
C GLU A 144 -7.21 13.15 -3.36
N GLN A 145 -6.40 12.16 -3.76
CA GLN A 145 -6.29 10.87 -3.05
C GLN A 145 -5.14 10.83 -2.05
N VAL A 146 -4.39 11.92 -1.91
CA VAL A 146 -3.26 12.04 -0.99
C VAL A 146 -3.75 12.28 0.45
N LYS A 147 -4.89 12.98 0.60
CA LYS A 147 -5.48 13.30 1.89
C LYS A 147 -6.21 12.11 2.48
N ASP A 148 -6.21 12.02 3.81
CA ASP A 148 -6.89 10.96 4.59
C ASP A 148 -6.58 9.54 4.13
N ALA A 149 -5.38 9.35 3.60
CA ALA A 149 -4.97 8.09 3.02
C ALA A 149 -4.39 7.12 4.06
N THR A 150 -4.43 5.84 3.69
CA THR A 150 -3.82 4.75 4.46
C THR A 150 -2.82 4.01 3.58
N ILE A 151 -1.58 3.86 4.05
CA ILE A 151 -0.58 3.02 3.42
C ILE A 151 -0.83 1.58 3.90
N LEU A 152 -1.02 0.69 2.94
CA LEU A 152 -1.23 -0.73 3.14
C LEU A 152 0.08 -1.45 2.82
N VAL A 153 0.58 -2.27 3.75
CA VAL A 153 1.77 -3.10 3.52
C VAL A 153 1.49 -4.53 3.91
N SER A 154 1.77 -5.47 3.01
CA SER A 154 1.57 -6.90 3.24
C SER A 154 2.69 -7.71 2.61
N ARG A 155 2.84 -8.97 3.05
CA ARG A 155 3.91 -9.85 2.58
C ARG A 155 3.84 -10.06 1.07
N THR A 156 2.64 -10.33 0.54
CA THR A 156 2.37 -10.49 -0.89
C THR A 156 0.99 -9.91 -1.24
N PRO A 157 0.77 -9.48 -2.49
CA PRO A 157 -0.48 -8.83 -2.89
C PRO A 157 -1.72 -9.74 -2.85
N PHE A 158 -1.52 -11.06 -2.77
CA PHE A 158 -2.58 -12.06 -2.87
C PHE A 158 -2.46 -13.16 -1.81
N SER A 159 -2.00 -12.84 -0.59
CA SER A 159 -2.05 -13.82 0.51
C SER A 159 -3.29 -13.57 1.36
N PRO A 160 -4.37 -14.33 1.17
CA PRO A 160 -5.46 -14.31 2.12
C PRO A 160 -4.94 -14.82 3.47
N ILE A 161 -5.43 -14.27 4.59
CA ILE A 161 -5.10 -14.71 5.96
C ILE A 161 -3.66 -14.36 6.42
N ASP A 162 -2.94 -13.47 5.74
CA ASP A 162 -1.72 -12.88 6.29
C ASP A 162 -1.99 -11.51 6.94
N SER A 163 -1.05 -10.98 7.71
CA SER A 163 -1.16 -9.63 8.27
C SER A 163 -0.98 -8.56 7.20
N GLU A 164 -1.84 -7.54 7.22
CA GLU A 164 -1.70 -6.32 6.44
C GLU A 164 -1.61 -5.14 7.41
N LEU A 165 -0.55 -4.35 7.29
CA LEU A 165 -0.38 -3.13 8.06
C LEU A 165 -1.18 -2.00 7.40
N HIS A 166 -1.95 -1.27 8.20
CA HIS A 166 -2.80 -0.14 7.80
C HIS A 166 -2.27 1.11 8.51
N ILE A 167 -1.41 1.86 7.82
CA ILE A 167 -0.72 3.02 8.38
C ILE A 167 -1.39 4.30 7.89
N LYS A 168 -1.97 5.08 8.80
CA LYS A 168 -2.52 6.40 8.45
C LYS A 168 -1.39 7.33 7.99
N ALA A 169 -1.49 7.82 6.76
CA ALA A 169 -0.45 8.66 6.14
C ALA A 169 -0.31 10.04 6.82
N ASN A 170 -1.39 10.54 7.45
CA ASN A 170 -1.44 11.81 8.17
C ASN A 170 -0.74 12.97 7.44
N VAL A 171 -1.03 13.11 6.13
CA VAL A 171 -0.42 14.14 5.30
C VAL A 171 -0.94 15.53 5.71
N PRO A 172 -0.07 16.52 6.00
CA PRO A 172 -0.49 17.84 6.43
C PRO A 172 -1.35 18.58 5.39
N THR A 173 -2.22 19.45 5.87
CA THR A 173 -2.95 20.44 5.04
C THR A 173 -2.50 21.84 5.44
N PRO A 174 -2.00 22.69 4.51
CA PRO A 174 -1.93 22.49 3.05
C PRO A 174 -0.89 21.44 2.62
N LEU A 175 -1.08 20.85 1.43
CA LEU A 175 -0.14 19.89 0.87
C LEU A 175 1.18 20.58 0.51
N PHE A 176 2.29 20.12 1.07
CA PHE A 176 3.63 20.60 0.73
C PHE A 176 4.24 19.71 -0.36
N VAL A 177 3.93 20.03 -1.62
CA VAL A 177 4.48 19.31 -2.78
C VAL A 177 5.81 19.94 -3.19
N ARG A 178 6.86 19.13 -3.25
CA ARG A 178 8.20 19.54 -3.70
C ARG A 178 8.26 19.54 -5.22
N ASN A 179 9.08 20.41 -5.81
CA ASN A 179 9.22 20.44 -7.27
C ASN A 179 9.95 19.16 -7.75
N ILE A 180 11.04 18.80 -7.08
CA ILE A 180 11.78 17.58 -7.41
C ILE A 180 12.36 16.92 -6.16
N VAL A 181 12.21 15.60 -6.07
CA VAL A 181 12.91 14.77 -5.08
C VAL A 181 13.91 13.89 -5.80
N ARG A 182 15.21 14.06 -5.48
CA ARG A 182 16.24 13.17 -5.99
C ARG A 182 16.45 12.01 -5.03
N ILE A 183 16.44 10.81 -5.59
CA ILE A 183 16.73 9.57 -4.89
C ILE A 183 18.12 9.13 -5.32
N VAL A 184 19.06 9.23 -4.38
CA VAL A 184 20.48 8.91 -4.61
C VAL A 184 20.82 7.66 -3.81
N ARG A 185 21.55 6.72 -4.42
CA ARG A 185 22.10 5.57 -3.70
C ARG A 185 23.17 6.08 -2.71
N GLY A 186 23.03 5.70 -1.45
CA GLY A 186 23.99 6.00 -0.38
C GLY A 186 25.30 5.25 -0.55
N THR A 187 26.29 5.62 0.26
CA THR A 187 27.65 5.05 0.21
C THR A 187 27.71 3.60 0.71
N ASN A 188 26.78 3.18 1.57
CA ASN A 188 26.67 1.79 2.02
C ASN A 188 25.62 1.00 1.22
N ALA A 189 25.81 -0.32 1.11
CA ALA A 189 24.88 -1.21 0.43
C ALA A 189 23.48 -1.13 1.09
N GLY A 190 22.46 -0.74 0.30
CA GLY A 190 21.08 -0.59 0.77
C GLY A 190 20.76 0.76 1.41
N GLU A 191 21.73 1.66 1.58
CA GLU A 191 21.45 3.04 1.96
C GLU A 191 21.06 3.87 0.74
N TRP A 192 20.17 4.82 0.96
CA TRP A 192 19.72 5.81 -0.01
C TRP A 192 19.51 7.12 0.73
N GLN A 193 19.57 8.23 -0.01
CA GLN A 193 19.33 9.56 0.52
C GLN A 193 18.35 10.30 -0.40
N LEU A 194 17.46 11.06 0.22
CA LEU A 194 16.55 11.96 -0.49
C LEU A 194 17.13 13.38 -0.44
N GLU A 195 17.48 13.92 -1.61
CA GLU A 195 17.80 15.33 -1.74
C GLU A 195 16.56 16.05 -2.24
N VAL A 196 16.03 16.94 -1.40
CA VAL A 196 14.83 17.72 -1.69
C VAL A 196 15.26 19.09 -2.20
N ARG A 197 14.74 19.51 -3.36
CA ARG A 197 15.01 20.83 -3.94
C ARG A 197 13.73 21.57 -4.32
#